data_AF-A0AAQ1P9J3-F1
#
_entry.id   AF-A0AAQ1P9J3-F1
#
_cell.length_a   1.000
_cell.length_b   1.000
_cell.length_c   1.000
_cell.angle_alpha   90.00
_cell.angle_beta   90.00
_cell.angle_gamma   90.00
#
_symmetry.space_group_name_H-M   'P 1'
#
loop_
_entity.id
_entity.type
_entity.pdbx_description
1 polymer ?
#
loop_
_entity_poly.entity_id
_entity_poly.type
_entity_poly.pdbx_seq_one_letter_code
_entity_poly.pdbx_strand_id
1 'polypeptide(L)'
;MDDPGMFVVNYRNEPLALRVYDPNKVGPDGKRGMQADGLAGDLSHALQTRTDRAIPALNLAPSAITSAVGPTGGTTLFPPHINAAGSEPGDPFTPMLRTYSGDNVRLRMHAGGHEEEHNITLHGVKWLQNGTGYGNSSNSGWKASQMIGISEQLGFMAPVSMISSSAATNGDYLYSLDAALEGYWNGIWGIMRNYTAQRADLFPLPNNPQPVAMRNTVNFDGICPKTTANPNGIGSRPTVKRNYEIVAALANDILENRNGVSISDPAGVGQHVGGPLKANGGTLVFNSRKTAIPLVSGVDPEDGEPFTIGGHSAPLHDPTAILYVRKADLDATTGKLKAGVPVEPLVLRANAGECISITLENRLPLVMPDLPSTAVMHNVVKRDRFDSEGATAFANNLMRPSSHVGLHAQLLAYDITKSDGANVGLNPVQTVPPRAGTSGAWPTRT
;
A
#
# COMPACT_ATOMS: atom_id res chain seq x y z
N MET A 1 -24.34 -15.89 -2.61
CA MET A 1 -23.04 -15.84 -3.29
C MET A 1 -22.05 -16.42 -2.32
N ASP A 2 -21.40 -17.52 -2.70
CA ASP A 2 -20.38 -18.17 -1.86
C ASP A 2 -19.17 -17.24 -1.75
N ASP A 3 -18.64 -17.11 -0.53
CA ASP A 3 -17.40 -16.40 -0.20
C ASP A 3 -16.27 -16.98 -1.07
N PRO A 4 -15.48 -16.16 -1.81
CA PRO A 4 -14.43 -16.65 -2.71
C PRO A 4 -13.28 -17.38 -2.00
N GLY A 5 -13.37 -17.56 -0.68
CA GLY A 5 -12.43 -18.32 0.11
C GLY A 5 -11.12 -17.56 0.23
N MET A 6 -10.01 -18.29 0.37
CA MET A 6 -8.71 -17.69 0.63
C MET A 6 -7.95 -17.43 -0.66
N PHE A 7 -7.50 -16.19 -0.86
CA PHE A 7 -6.71 -15.84 -2.02
C PHE A 7 -5.29 -16.38 -1.81
N VAL A 8 -4.74 -17.07 -2.81
CA VAL A 8 -3.43 -17.70 -2.73
C VAL A 8 -2.54 -17.39 -3.93
N VAL A 9 -1.26 -17.22 -3.65
CA VAL A 9 -0.16 -17.20 -4.64
C VAL A 9 0.66 -18.47 -4.48
N ASN A 10 0.70 -19.31 -5.52
CA ASN A 10 1.36 -20.62 -5.47
C ASN A 10 0.94 -21.44 -4.22
N TYR A 11 -0.37 -21.49 -3.95
CA TYR A 11 -0.98 -22.20 -2.82
C TYR A 11 -0.54 -21.70 -1.42
N ARG A 12 -0.01 -20.48 -1.32
CA ARG A 12 0.36 -19.82 -0.07
C ARG A 12 -0.18 -18.40 -0.03
N ASN A 13 -0.35 -17.86 1.16
CA ASN A 13 -0.74 -16.48 1.37
C ASN A 13 -0.23 -15.99 2.72
N GLU A 14 -0.16 -14.69 2.90
CA GLU A 14 -0.03 -14.07 4.22
C GLU A 14 -0.87 -12.80 4.28
N PRO A 15 -2.07 -12.87 4.87
CA PRO A 15 -2.97 -11.74 5.01
C PRO A 15 -2.27 -10.52 5.63
N LEU A 16 -2.34 -9.35 4.99
CA LEU A 16 -1.86 -8.09 5.58
C LEU A 16 -2.54 -7.85 6.93
N ALA A 17 -3.81 -8.23 7.05
CA ALA A 17 -4.58 -8.21 8.29
C ALA A 17 -3.84 -8.84 9.48
N LEU A 18 -3.25 -10.04 9.31
CA LEU A 18 -2.52 -10.73 10.38
C LEU A 18 -1.26 -9.98 10.80
N ARG A 19 -0.63 -9.25 9.87
CA ARG A 19 0.61 -8.52 10.10
C ARG A 19 0.46 -7.36 11.07
N VAL A 20 -0.74 -6.79 11.15
CA VAL A 20 -1.07 -5.62 11.99
C VAL A 20 -2.02 -5.94 13.14
N TYR A 21 -2.42 -7.20 13.28
CA TYR A 21 -3.43 -7.65 14.26
C TYR A 21 -2.80 -8.02 15.60
N ASP A 22 -3.41 -7.53 16.69
CA ASP A 22 -3.15 -7.96 18.05
C ASP A 22 -4.35 -8.78 18.57
N PRO A 23 -4.18 -10.11 18.79
CA PRO A 23 -5.25 -10.97 19.28
C PRO A 23 -5.70 -10.67 20.71
N ASN A 24 -4.92 -9.93 21.49
CA ASN A 24 -5.21 -9.67 22.91
C ASN A 24 -5.79 -8.28 23.15
N LYS A 25 -5.65 -7.37 22.18
CA LYS A 25 -6.12 -6.00 22.32
C LYS A 25 -7.64 -5.93 22.20
N VAL A 26 -8.28 -5.19 23.08
CA VAL A 26 -9.74 -5.08 23.16
C VAL A 26 -10.23 -3.96 22.26
N GLY A 27 -11.12 -4.31 21.33
CA GLY A 27 -11.75 -3.38 20.40
C GLY A 27 -12.83 -2.51 21.04
N PRO A 28 -13.32 -1.50 20.30
CA PRO A 28 -14.45 -0.65 20.68
C PRO A 28 -15.70 -1.43 21.12
N ASP A 29 -15.92 -2.59 20.52
CA ASP A 29 -17.02 -3.53 20.81
C ASP A 29 -16.82 -4.35 22.10
N GLY A 30 -15.74 -4.11 22.86
CA GLY A 30 -15.40 -4.84 24.08
C GLY A 30 -14.83 -6.24 23.84
N LYS A 31 -14.65 -6.66 22.57
CA LYS A 31 -14.15 -7.99 22.21
C LYS A 31 -12.67 -7.94 21.83
N ARG A 32 -11.94 -9.02 22.08
CA ARG A 32 -10.50 -9.09 21.76
C ARG A 32 -10.24 -9.17 20.25
N GLY A 33 -9.08 -8.70 19.82
CA GLY A 33 -8.66 -8.71 18.43
C GLY A 33 -8.90 -7.38 17.73
N MET A 34 -7.87 -6.55 17.63
CA MET A 34 -7.90 -5.32 16.82
C MET A 34 -6.49 -4.95 16.36
N GLN A 35 -6.33 -3.82 15.68
CA GLN A 35 -5.02 -3.35 15.24
C GLN A 35 -4.05 -3.13 16.41
N ALA A 36 -2.84 -3.66 16.30
CA ALA A 36 -1.76 -3.51 17.28
C ALA A 36 -1.35 -2.04 17.46
N ASP A 37 -0.65 -1.74 18.56
CA ASP A 37 -0.12 -0.39 18.81
C ASP A 37 1.19 -0.10 18.08
N GLY A 38 1.51 1.19 17.99
CA GLY A 38 2.77 1.68 17.45
C GLY A 38 2.98 1.27 15.99
N LEU A 39 4.26 1.14 15.61
CA LEU A 39 4.63 0.76 14.25
C LEU A 39 4.18 -0.67 13.92
N ALA A 40 4.04 -1.57 14.91
CA ALA A 40 3.68 -2.97 14.69
C ALA A 40 2.27 -3.13 14.11
N GLY A 41 1.35 -2.23 14.45
CA GLY A 41 0.01 -2.16 13.85
C GLY A 41 -0.14 -1.13 12.73
N ASP A 42 0.86 -0.31 12.44
CA ASP A 42 0.76 0.75 11.43
C ASP A 42 0.73 0.14 10.01
N LEU A 43 -0.34 0.42 9.26
CA LEU A 43 -0.58 -0.13 7.93
C LEU A 43 0.53 0.19 6.92
N SER A 44 1.21 1.34 7.06
CA SER A 44 2.31 1.74 6.17
C SER A 44 3.57 0.88 6.37
N HIS A 45 3.65 0.14 7.48
CA HIS A 45 4.76 -0.75 7.80
C HIS A 45 4.38 -2.24 7.77
N ALA A 46 3.15 -2.56 7.36
CA ALA A 46 2.68 -3.95 7.32
C ALA A 46 3.52 -4.81 6.36
N LEU A 47 3.94 -4.25 5.22
CA LEU A 47 4.71 -4.94 4.18
C LEU A 47 6.23 -4.99 4.48
N GLN A 48 6.66 -4.43 5.61
CA GLN A 48 8.05 -4.42 6.03
C GLN A 48 8.43 -5.77 6.69
N THR A 49 9.68 -6.19 6.48
CA THR A 49 10.33 -7.25 7.26
C THR A 49 10.70 -6.68 8.63
N ARG A 50 10.03 -7.14 9.67
CA ARG A 50 10.14 -6.62 11.04
C ARG A 50 9.75 -7.67 12.07
N THR A 51 10.25 -7.52 13.30
CA THR A 51 10.22 -8.57 14.33
C THR A 51 9.52 -8.15 15.63
N ASP A 52 8.72 -7.09 15.61
CA ASP A 52 8.00 -6.55 16.76
C ASP A 52 6.46 -6.68 16.63
N ARG A 53 5.99 -7.64 15.83
CA ARG A 53 4.55 -7.92 15.65
C ARG A 53 3.97 -8.58 16.89
N ALA A 54 2.68 -8.34 17.13
CA ALA A 54 1.97 -8.89 18.28
C ALA A 54 1.86 -10.43 18.24
N ILE A 55 1.82 -11.04 17.05
CA ILE A 55 1.85 -12.50 16.88
C ILE A 55 3.31 -12.97 16.81
N PRO A 56 3.84 -13.70 17.81
CA PRO A 56 5.26 -14.04 17.88
C PRO A 56 5.77 -14.85 16.68
N ALA A 57 4.94 -15.74 16.13
CA ALA A 57 5.29 -16.53 14.97
C ALA A 57 5.63 -15.66 13.75
N LEU A 58 4.96 -14.51 13.57
CA LEU A 58 5.23 -13.60 12.45
C LEU A 58 6.57 -12.85 12.57
N ASN A 59 7.26 -13.00 13.71
CA ASN A 59 8.59 -12.40 13.95
C ASN A 59 9.73 -13.39 13.71
N LEU A 60 9.43 -14.66 13.45
CA LEU A 60 10.43 -15.68 13.12
C LEU A 60 10.65 -15.71 11.59
N ALA A 61 11.74 -16.34 11.16
CA ALA A 61 11.94 -16.58 9.74
C ALA A 61 10.93 -17.63 9.25
N PRO A 62 10.27 -17.47 8.09
CA PRO A 62 9.30 -18.44 7.58
C PRO A 62 9.82 -19.89 7.54
N SER A 63 11.10 -20.09 7.24
CA SER A 63 11.74 -21.42 7.22
C SER A 63 11.91 -22.05 8.61
N ALA A 64 11.87 -21.26 9.68
CA ALA A 64 12.01 -21.73 11.06
C ALA A 64 10.66 -22.14 11.69
N ILE A 65 9.54 -21.92 10.99
CA ILE A 65 8.19 -22.06 11.56
C ILE A 65 7.55 -23.33 11.00
N THR A 66 7.47 -24.35 11.85
CA THR A 66 6.79 -25.62 11.56
C THR A 66 5.45 -25.74 12.25
N SER A 67 5.21 -24.91 13.27
CA SER A 67 3.93 -24.82 13.97
C SER A 67 3.77 -23.48 14.66
N ALA A 68 2.52 -23.06 14.91
CA ALA A 68 2.21 -21.94 15.81
C ALA A 68 1.00 -22.28 16.68
N VAL A 69 1.03 -21.79 17.92
CA VAL A 69 -0.09 -21.90 18.85
C VAL A 69 -0.90 -20.61 18.79
N GLY A 70 -2.19 -20.75 18.46
CA GLY A 70 -3.12 -19.64 18.43
C GLY A 70 -3.55 -19.19 19.84
N PRO A 71 -4.26 -18.05 19.95
CA PRO A 71 -4.69 -17.49 21.24
C PRO A 71 -5.60 -18.42 22.06
N THR A 72 -6.27 -19.37 21.41
CA THR A 72 -7.14 -20.37 22.04
C THR A 72 -6.39 -21.64 22.48
N GLY A 73 -5.06 -21.68 22.32
CA GLY A 73 -4.23 -22.85 22.61
C GLY A 73 -4.18 -23.90 21.49
N GLY A 74 -4.95 -23.73 20.41
CA GLY A 74 -4.88 -24.62 19.25
C GLY A 74 -3.55 -24.51 18.51
N THR A 75 -2.97 -25.64 18.11
CA THR A 75 -1.71 -25.67 17.35
C THR A 75 -2.00 -25.87 15.86
N THR A 76 -1.53 -24.94 15.03
CA THR A 76 -1.51 -25.09 13.57
C THR A 76 -0.14 -25.60 13.15
N LEU A 77 -0.09 -26.66 12.36
CA LEU A 77 1.13 -27.13 11.71
C LEU A 77 1.27 -26.47 10.33
N PHE A 78 2.47 -26.03 9.99
CA PHE A 78 2.77 -25.43 8.70
C PHE A 78 3.59 -26.38 7.83
N PRO A 79 3.29 -26.48 6.52
CA PRO A 79 4.17 -27.19 5.61
C PRO A 79 5.53 -26.48 5.57
N PRO A 80 6.64 -27.21 5.32
CA PRO A 80 7.96 -26.60 5.15
C PRO A 80 7.90 -25.43 4.17
N HIS A 81 8.57 -24.33 4.50
CA HIS A 81 8.59 -23.16 3.65
C HIS A 81 9.29 -23.44 2.31
N ILE A 82 8.82 -22.84 1.22
CA ILE A 82 9.37 -23.07 -0.12
C ILE A 82 10.81 -22.58 -0.24
N ASN A 83 11.14 -21.47 0.43
CA ASN A 83 12.51 -21.03 0.61
C ASN A 83 13.10 -21.73 1.84
N ALA A 84 13.98 -22.71 1.62
CA ALA A 84 14.72 -23.39 2.69
C ALA A 84 15.83 -22.52 3.30
N ALA A 85 16.26 -21.46 2.61
CA ALA A 85 17.29 -20.53 3.04
C ALA A 85 17.02 -19.11 2.50
N GLY A 86 17.75 -18.12 3.05
CA GLY A 86 17.73 -16.73 2.62
C GLY A 86 16.58 -15.88 3.14
N SER A 87 15.60 -16.48 3.83
CA SER A 87 14.55 -15.77 4.57
C SER A 87 15.06 -15.30 5.92
N GLU A 88 14.71 -14.08 6.28
CA GLU A 88 15.05 -13.43 7.55
C GLU A 88 13.84 -13.42 8.51
N PRO A 89 14.06 -13.27 9.82
CA PRO A 89 12.99 -13.01 10.79
C PRO A 89 12.08 -11.85 10.36
N GLY A 90 10.78 -12.10 10.26
CA GLY A 90 9.77 -11.10 9.84
C GLY A 90 9.50 -11.01 8.33
N ASP A 91 10.23 -11.76 7.49
CA ASP A 91 9.91 -11.89 6.07
C ASP A 91 8.54 -12.54 5.86
N PRO A 92 7.88 -12.30 4.72
CA PRO A 92 6.60 -12.92 4.47
C PRO A 92 6.65 -14.42 4.21
N PHE A 93 5.56 -15.10 4.58
CA PHE A 93 5.35 -16.53 4.36
C PHE A 93 4.94 -16.86 2.93
N THR A 94 4.61 -15.84 2.13
CA THR A 94 4.46 -16.00 0.69
C THR A 94 5.82 -16.32 0.07
N PRO A 95 5.86 -17.08 -1.04
CA PRO A 95 7.11 -17.45 -1.68
C PRO A 95 7.98 -16.23 -1.97
N MET A 96 9.19 -16.21 -1.40
CA MET A 96 10.14 -15.15 -1.70
C MET A 96 10.86 -15.47 -3.00
N LEU A 97 10.70 -14.60 -3.99
CA LEU A 97 11.48 -14.67 -5.22
C LEU A 97 12.88 -14.13 -4.92
N ARG A 98 13.93 -14.78 -5.43
CA ARG A 98 15.33 -14.39 -5.18
C ARG A 98 16.07 -14.25 -6.48
N THR A 99 16.76 -13.13 -6.67
CA THR A 99 17.43 -12.78 -7.92
C THR A 99 18.78 -12.14 -7.64
N TYR A 100 19.72 -12.26 -8.57
CA TYR A 100 20.93 -11.44 -8.57
C TYR A 100 20.68 -10.17 -9.38
N SER A 101 21.36 -9.09 -9.01
CA SER A 101 21.38 -7.87 -9.80
C SER A 101 21.92 -8.17 -11.20
N GLY A 102 21.20 -7.74 -12.22
CA GLY A 102 21.45 -8.04 -13.64
C GLY A 102 20.73 -9.26 -14.19
N ASP A 103 20.02 -10.03 -13.36
CA ASP A 103 19.19 -11.12 -13.87
C ASP A 103 18.04 -10.58 -14.73
N ASN A 104 17.71 -11.33 -15.78
CA ASN A 104 16.44 -11.17 -16.47
C ASN A 104 15.39 -12.04 -15.77
N VAL A 105 14.44 -11.41 -15.11
CA VAL A 105 13.33 -12.10 -14.46
C VAL A 105 12.24 -12.34 -15.47
N ARG A 106 11.91 -13.62 -15.68
CA ARG A 106 10.72 -14.03 -16.43
C ARG A 106 9.64 -14.47 -15.47
N LEU A 107 8.55 -13.70 -15.39
CA LEU A 107 7.36 -14.10 -14.65
C LEU A 107 6.36 -14.69 -15.63
N ARG A 108 5.82 -15.87 -15.31
CA ARG A 108 4.72 -16.52 -16.02
C ARG A 108 3.58 -16.72 -15.07
N MET A 109 2.39 -16.32 -15.50
CA MET A 109 1.24 -16.22 -14.64
C MET A 109 0.04 -16.81 -15.35
N HIS A 110 -0.75 -17.54 -14.58
CA HIS A 110 -1.96 -18.19 -15.04
C HIS A 110 -3.01 -17.89 -14.00
N ALA A 111 -4.08 -17.22 -14.42
CA ALA A 111 -5.26 -17.10 -13.58
C ALA A 111 -6.03 -18.41 -13.66
N GLY A 112 -6.53 -18.85 -12.51
CA GLY A 112 -7.44 -19.99 -12.46
C GLY A 112 -8.79 -19.66 -13.09
N GLY A 113 -9.75 -20.57 -12.93
CA GLY A 113 -11.14 -20.35 -13.29
C GLY A 113 -11.93 -19.62 -12.19
N HIS A 114 -11.36 -18.60 -11.56
CA HIS A 114 -12.00 -17.83 -10.49
C HIS A 114 -12.71 -16.60 -11.07
N GLU A 115 -13.84 -16.21 -10.48
CA GLU A 115 -14.68 -15.12 -10.99
C GLU A 115 -13.96 -13.76 -10.88
N GLU A 116 -13.10 -13.61 -9.87
CA GLU A 116 -12.36 -12.40 -9.59
C GLU A 116 -11.20 -12.18 -10.57
N GLU A 117 -11.11 -10.95 -11.07
CA GLU A 117 -9.96 -10.49 -11.86
C GLU A 117 -8.82 -10.07 -10.94
N HIS A 118 -7.59 -10.30 -11.36
CA HIS A 118 -6.41 -10.00 -10.56
C HIS A 118 -5.53 -8.96 -11.26
N ASN A 119 -5.23 -7.85 -10.59
CA ASN A 119 -4.33 -6.84 -11.14
C ASN A 119 -2.90 -7.00 -10.61
N ILE A 120 -2.03 -7.54 -11.45
CA ILE A 120 -0.68 -7.90 -11.07
C ILE A 120 0.24 -6.69 -11.16
N THR A 121 1.08 -6.48 -10.15
CA THR A 121 2.15 -5.49 -10.19
C THR A 121 3.44 -5.97 -9.51
N LEU A 122 4.56 -5.41 -9.94
CA LEU A 122 5.87 -5.55 -9.30
C LEU A 122 6.48 -4.16 -9.20
N HIS A 123 6.60 -3.63 -7.98
CA HIS A 123 7.14 -2.30 -7.72
C HIS A 123 8.52 -2.15 -8.35
N GLY A 124 8.85 -0.99 -8.92
CA GLY A 124 10.14 -0.72 -9.54
C GLY A 124 10.42 -1.45 -10.85
N VAL A 125 9.54 -2.34 -11.31
CA VAL A 125 9.70 -3.08 -12.57
C VAL A 125 8.62 -2.67 -13.55
N LYS A 126 9.06 -2.42 -14.78
CA LYS A 126 8.18 -2.25 -15.93
C LYS A 126 8.63 -3.17 -17.04
N TRP A 127 7.68 -3.60 -17.85
CA TRP A 127 7.91 -4.58 -18.89
C TRP A 127 7.20 -4.22 -20.17
N LEU A 128 7.71 -4.79 -21.26
CA LEU A 128 7.01 -4.90 -22.52
C LEU A 128 6.30 -6.24 -22.57
N GLN A 129 5.23 -6.33 -23.36
CA GLN A 129 4.50 -7.58 -23.54
C GLN A 129 5.41 -8.64 -24.16
N ASN A 130 5.51 -9.78 -23.46
CA ASN A 130 6.15 -10.99 -23.95
C ASN A 130 5.12 -12.13 -23.96
N GLY A 131 5.28 -13.09 -24.86
CA GLY A 131 4.49 -14.31 -24.80
C GLY A 131 4.88 -15.20 -23.60
N THR A 132 3.94 -16.00 -23.12
CA THR A 132 4.19 -17.02 -22.08
C THR A 132 5.11 -18.14 -22.56
N GLY A 133 5.21 -18.35 -23.88
CA GLY A 133 6.10 -19.30 -24.54
C GLY A 133 7.10 -18.65 -25.50
N TYR A 134 6.62 -17.92 -26.51
CA TYR A 134 7.37 -17.36 -27.64
C TYR A 134 6.89 -15.94 -28.00
N GLY A 135 7.77 -15.12 -28.59
CA GLY A 135 7.47 -13.76 -29.06
C GLY A 135 7.69 -12.65 -28.03
N ASN A 136 8.22 -11.52 -28.50
CA ASN A 136 8.38 -10.27 -27.76
C ASN A 136 7.91 -9.13 -28.66
N SER A 137 7.11 -8.20 -28.14
CA SER A 137 6.74 -6.97 -28.84
C SER A 137 7.50 -5.80 -28.21
N SER A 138 8.58 -5.38 -28.87
CA SER A 138 9.43 -4.27 -28.45
C SER A 138 8.72 -2.90 -28.46
N ASN A 139 7.54 -2.82 -29.07
CA ASN A 139 6.72 -1.61 -29.22
C ASN A 139 5.32 -1.73 -28.59
N SER A 140 5.10 -2.72 -27.71
CA SER A 140 3.81 -2.92 -27.01
C SER A 140 3.44 -1.84 -26.01
N GLY A 141 4.37 -0.93 -25.71
CA GLY A 141 4.23 0.06 -24.64
C GLY A 141 4.61 -0.51 -23.27
N TRP A 142 5.23 0.32 -22.44
CA TRP A 142 5.63 -0.08 -21.09
C TRP A 142 4.41 -0.26 -20.19
N LYS A 143 4.37 -1.39 -19.49
CA LYS A 143 3.39 -1.70 -18.43
C LYS A 143 4.13 -1.92 -17.11
N ALA A 144 3.49 -1.56 -16.00
CA ALA A 144 3.93 -1.90 -14.64
C ALA A 144 2.79 -2.53 -13.82
N SER A 145 1.63 -2.73 -14.47
CA SER A 145 0.47 -3.41 -13.95
C SER A 145 -0.23 -4.12 -15.10
N GLN A 146 -0.82 -5.28 -14.85
CA GLN A 146 -1.60 -6.00 -15.85
C GLN A 146 -2.70 -6.80 -15.17
N MET A 147 -3.95 -6.54 -15.57
CA MET A 147 -5.10 -7.36 -15.20
C MET A 147 -5.02 -8.71 -15.90
N ILE A 148 -5.39 -9.77 -15.18
CA ILE A 148 -5.57 -11.13 -15.67
C ILE A 148 -6.94 -11.64 -15.20
N GLY A 149 -7.74 -12.16 -16.12
CA GLY A 149 -9.06 -12.74 -15.86
C GLY A 149 -9.09 -14.26 -15.99
N ILE A 150 -10.30 -14.84 -15.95
CA ILE A 150 -10.56 -16.28 -16.00
C ILE A 150 -9.73 -16.99 -17.08
N SER A 151 -8.93 -17.98 -16.67
CA SER A 151 -8.14 -18.84 -17.57
C SER A 151 -7.19 -18.09 -18.50
N GLU A 152 -6.87 -16.84 -18.20
CA GLU A 152 -5.87 -16.10 -18.96
C GLU A 152 -4.45 -16.49 -18.51
N GLN A 153 -3.51 -16.30 -19.44
CA GLN A 153 -2.09 -16.46 -19.18
C GLN A 153 -1.34 -15.22 -19.64
N LEU A 154 -0.37 -14.79 -18.86
CA LEU A 154 0.52 -13.70 -19.26
C LEU A 154 1.95 -13.98 -18.84
N GLY A 155 2.87 -13.43 -19.61
CA GLY A 155 4.29 -13.53 -19.34
C GLY A 155 4.95 -12.18 -19.56
N PHE A 156 5.94 -11.87 -18.74
CA PHE A 156 6.85 -10.80 -19.05
C PHE A 156 8.28 -11.20 -18.71
N MET A 157 9.22 -10.54 -19.38
CA MET A 157 10.62 -10.56 -19.04
C MET A 157 11.07 -9.13 -18.77
N ALA A 158 11.70 -8.90 -17.64
CA ALA A 158 12.28 -7.61 -17.30
C ALA A 158 13.64 -7.80 -16.61
N PRO A 159 14.64 -6.97 -16.95
CA PRO A 159 15.87 -6.93 -16.19
C PRO A 159 15.58 -6.35 -14.81
N VAL A 160 16.18 -6.94 -13.78
CA VAL A 160 16.18 -6.39 -12.42
C VAL A 160 17.60 -6.06 -12.04
N SER A 161 17.82 -4.84 -11.55
CA SER A 161 19.15 -4.39 -11.16
C SER A 161 19.05 -3.40 -10.03
N MET A 162 19.97 -3.54 -9.08
CA MET A 162 20.24 -2.49 -8.11
C MET A 162 20.95 -1.34 -8.81
N ILE A 163 20.57 -0.11 -8.43
CA ILE A 163 21.16 1.11 -8.98
C ILE A 163 22.41 1.43 -8.14
N SER A 164 23.40 2.09 -8.75
CA SER A 164 24.60 2.53 -8.01
C SER A 164 24.34 3.35 -6.74
N SER A 165 23.18 4.03 -6.67
CA SER A 165 22.75 4.81 -5.52
C SER A 165 22.06 4.00 -4.44
N SER A 166 21.89 2.69 -4.59
CA SER A 166 21.07 1.91 -3.65
C SER A 166 21.57 2.03 -2.21
N ALA A 167 20.62 2.11 -1.28
CA ALA A 167 20.89 2.32 0.14
C ALA A 167 21.41 1.06 0.85
N ALA A 168 21.31 -0.11 0.20
CA ALA A 168 21.69 -1.39 0.75
C ALA A 168 22.29 -2.30 -0.33
N THR A 169 22.96 -3.38 0.09
CA THR A 169 23.56 -4.41 -0.79
C THR A 169 22.54 -5.40 -1.33
N ASN A 170 21.33 -5.37 -0.80
CA ASN A 170 20.13 -6.06 -1.26
C ASN A 170 18.98 -5.05 -1.42
N GLY A 171 17.94 -5.46 -2.13
CA GLY A 171 16.75 -4.66 -2.30
C GLY A 171 15.52 -5.53 -2.50
N ASP A 172 14.44 -5.19 -1.81
CA ASP A 172 13.19 -5.95 -1.83
C ASP A 172 12.16 -5.23 -2.71
N TYR A 173 11.76 -5.90 -3.79
CA TYR A 173 10.69 -5.45 -4.67
C TYR A 173 9.38 -6.05 -4.17
N LEU A 174 8.34 -5.22 -4.00
CA LEU A 174 7.01 -5.73 -3.66
C LEU A 174 6.36 -6.29 -4.93
N TYR A 175 5.98 -7.55 -4.92
CA TYR A 175 5.05 -8.09 -5.90
C TYR A 175 3.66 -8.22 -5.27
N SER A 176 2.63 -7.89 -6.05
CA SER A 176 1.25 -8.26 -5.73
C SER A 176 0.64 -8.97 -6.93
N LEU A 177 -0.02 -10.09 -6.67
CA LEU A 177 -0.83 -10.77 -7.69
C LEU A 177 -2.19 -10.09 -7.85
N ASP A 178 -2.62 -9.32 -6.85
CA ASP A 178 -3.75 -8.40 -6.95
C ASP A 178 -3.46 -7.13 -6.15
N ALA A 179 -3.28 -6.01 -6.85
CA ALA A 179 -2.96 -4.72 -6.28
C ALA A 179 -4.19 -4.00 -5.68
N ALA A 180 -5.37 -4.61 -5.68
CA ALA A 180 -6.53 -4.11 -4.96
C ALA A 180 -6.35 -4.22 -3.43
N LEU A 181 -7.18 -3.49 -2.69
CA LEU A 181 -7.26 -3.56 -1.22
C LEU A 181 -7.43 -5.02 -0.76
N GLU A 182 -8.30 -5.75 -1.44
CA GLU A 182 -8.63 -7.14 -1.16
C GLU A 182 -7.44 -8.09 -1.36
N GLY A 183 -6.70 -7.96 -2.46
CA GLY A 183 -5.49 -8.75 -2.71
C GLY A 183 -4.44 -8.64 -1.61
N TYR A 184 -4.15 -7.40 -1.17
CA TYR A 184 -3.26 -7.17 -0.03
C TYR A 184 -3.82 -7.73 1.27
N TRP A 185 -5.10 -7.45 1.55
CA TRP A 185 -5.76 -7.89 2.78
C TRP A 185 -5.77 -9.41 2.92
N ASN A 186 -6.08 -10.14 1.84
CA ASN A 186 -6.14 -11.60 1.79
C ASN A 186 -4.76 -12.29 1.65
N GLY A 187 -3.74 -11.54 1.23
CA GLY A 187 -2.35 -11.99 1.34
C GLY A 187 -1.70 -12.53 0.07
N ILE A 188 -2.15 -12.11 -1.11
CA ILE A 188 -1.53 -12.49 -2.40
C ILE A 188 -0.47 -11.50 -2.87
N TRP A 189 0.42 -11.16 -1.95
CA TRP A 189 1.56 -10.28 -2.15
C TRP A 189 2.81 -10.92 -1.55
N GLY A 190 3.99 -10.46 -1.94
CA GLY A 190 5.24 -10.91 -1.34
C GLY A 190 6.42 -10.07 -1.80
N ILE A 191 7.63 -10.54 -1.50
CA ILE A 191 8.85 -9.84 -1.86
C ILE A 191 9.68 -10.64 -2.87
N MET A 192 10.27 -9.91 -3.81
CA MET A 192 11.39 -10.39 -4.61
C MET A 192 12.66 -9.70 -4.12
N ARG A 193 13.56 -10.46 -3.49
CA ARG A 193 14.83 -9.96 -2.97
C ARG A 193 15.93 -10.06 -4.02
N ASN A 194 16.49 -8.91 -4.38
CA ASN A 194 17.60 -8.79 -5.32
C ASN A 194 18.94 -8.63 -4.57
N TYR A 195 19.97 -9.33 -5.01
CA TYR A 195 21.29 -9.35 -4.36
C TYR A 195 22.39 -8.82 -5.29
N THR A 196 23.26 -7.94 -4.76
CA THR A 196 24.47 -7.48 -5.48
C THR A 196 25.72 -8.33 -5.20
N ALA A 197 25.62 -9.29 -4.28
CA ALA A 197 26.71 -10.18 -3.90
C ALA A 197 26.27 -11.64 -4.06
N GLN A 198 27.21 -12.52 -4.45
CA GLN A 198 26.95 -13.96 -4.55
C GLN A 198 26.56 -14.55 -3.19
N ARG A 199 25.72 -15.58 -3.24
CA ARG A 199 25.25 -16.33 -2.08
C ARG A 199 25.42 -17.82 -2.31
N ALA A 200 25.81 -18.55 -1.25
CA ALA A 200 25.94 -20.00 -1.29
C ALA A 200 24.59 -20.72 -1.49
N ASP A 201 23.48 -20.06 -1.14
CA ASP A 201 22.12 -20.61 -1.14
C ASP A 201 21.24 -20.10 -2.31
N LEU A 202 21.86 -19.46 -3.32
CA LEU A 202 21.19 -18.98 -4.52
C LEU A 202 22.02 -19.30 -5.77
N PHE A 203 21.43 -20.09 -6.67
CA PHE A 203 22.08 -20.55 -7.90
C PHE A 203 22.33 -19.38 -8.88
N PRO A 204 23.58 -19.15 -9.33
CA PRO A 204 23.88 -18.15 -10.34
C PRO A 204 23.47 -18.65 -11.73
N LEU A 205 22.82 -17.79 -12.52
CA LEU A 205 22.42 -18.14 -13.88
C LEU A 205 23.65 -18.20 -14.81
N PRO A 206 23.69 -19.10 -15.82
CA PRO A 206 24.84 -19.20 -16.73
C PRO A 206 25.19 -17.90 -17.47
N ASN A 207 24.18 -17.07 -17.74
CA ASN A 207 24.32 -15.77 -18.40
C ASN A 207 24.53 -14.59 -17.44
N ASN A 208 24.52 -14.82 -16.12
CA ASN A 208 24.85 -13.84 -15.08
C ASN A 208 25.61 -14.55 -13.94
N PRO A 209 26.81 -15.11 -14.20
CA PRO A 209 27.54 -15.93 -13.23
C PRO A 209 28.02 -15.13 -12.01
N GLN A 210 28.13 -13.80 -12.15
CA GLN A 210 28.51 -12.86 -11.11
C GLN A 210 27.49 -11.71 -11.11
N PRO A 211 26.89 -11.34 -9.98
CA PRO A 211 25.92 -10.26 -9.92
C PRO A 211 26.53 -8.96 -10.43
N VAL A 212 25.80 -8.24 -11.28
CA VAL A 212 26.23 -6.96 -11.83
C VAL A 212 25.49 -5.82 -11.15
N ALA A 213 26.21 -4.88 -10.57
CA ALA A 213 25.63 -3.62 -10.09
C ALA A 213 25.78 -2.56 -11.20
N MET A 214 24.66 -1.95 -11.64
CA MET A 214 24.70 -0.88 -12.63
C MET A 214 25.34 0.39 -12.03
N ARG A 215 26.63 0.61 -12.33
CA ARG A 215 27.40 1.78 -11.90
C ARG A 215 27.81 2.64 -13.09
N ASN A 216 26.92 3.55 -13.49
CA ASN A 216 27.22 4.60 -14.48
C ASN A 216 27.17 5.99 -13.83
N THR A 217 27.97 6.18 -12.77
CA THR A 217 28.06 7.46 -12.03
C THR A 217 28.69 8.58 -12.86
N VAL A 218 29.26 8.25 -14.03
CA VAL A 218 29.74 9.24 -15.01
C VAL A 218 28.54 9.95 -15.64
N ASN A 219 27.60 9.19 -16.21
CA ASN A 219 26.47 9.75 -16.97
C ASN A 219 25.18 9.91 -16.15
N PHE A 220 25.09 9.31 -14.96
CA PHE A 220 23.90 9.34 -14.11
C PHE A 220 24.23 9.79 -12.69
N ASP A 221 23.23 10.41 -12.07
CA ASP A 221 23.13 10.74 -10.65
C ASP A 221 21.96 9.93 -10.08
N GLY A 222 22.27 8.76 -9.51
CA GLY A 222 21.28 7.73 -9.20
C GLY A 222 20.58 7.23 -10.46
N ILE A 223 19.25 7.34 -10.51
CA ILE A 223 18.44 7.00 -11.69
C ILE A 223 18.35 8.13 -12.71
N CYS A 224 18.75 9.35 -12.33
CA CYS A 224 18.60 10.54 -13.15
C CYS A 224 19.79 10.70 -14.10
N PRO A 225 19.61 10.81 -15.43
CA PRO A 225 20.69 11.14 -16.33
C PRO A 225 21.26 12.52 -15.98
N LYS A 226 22.57 12.73 -16.09
CA LYS A 226 23.19 14.07 -15.92
C LYS A 226 22.94 14.97 -17.13
N THR A 227 22.87 14.37 -18.32
CA THR A 227 22.57 15.07 -19.57
C THR A 227 21.48 14.36 -20.36
N THR A 228 20.70 15.14 -21.10
CA THR A 228 19.62 14.69 -22.00
C THR A 228 19.75 15.35 -23.36
N ALA A 229 19.12 14.78 -24.39
CA ALA A 229 19.09 15.40 -25.71
C ALA A 229 18.40 16.77 -25.66
N ASN A 230 18.85 17.70 -26.51
CA ASN A 230 18.14 18.97 -26.68
C ASN A 230 16.73 18.74 -27.27
N PRO A 231 15.74 19.60 -26.99
CA PRO A 231 14.38 19.46 -27.55
C PRO A 231 14.33 19.47 -29.08
N ASN A 232 15.32 20.09 -29.73
CA ASN A 232 15.49 20.10 -31.20
C ASN A 232 16.17 18.83 -31.75
N GLY A 233 16.52 17.87 -30.88
CA GLY A 233 17.19 16.62 -31.24
C GLY A 233 18.70 16.72 -31.50
N ILE A 234 19.30 17.91 -31.43
CA ILE A 234 20.72 18.13 -31.79
C ILE A 234 21.53 18.51 -30.56
N GLY A 235 22.52 17.68 -30.20
CA GLY A 235 23.38 17.89 -29.03
C GLY A 235 22.72 17.49 -27.70
N SER A 236 23.41 17.76 -26.60
CA SER A 236 22.94 17.45 -25.25
C SER A 236 22.92 18.69 -24.36
N ARG A 237 22.11 18.65 -23.32
CA ARG A 237 21.99 19.66 -22.26
C ARG A 237 21.99 18.98 -20.89
N PRO A 238 22.29 19.71 -19.81
CA PRO A 238 21.99 19.23 -18.45
C PRO A 238 20.53 18.80 -18.33
N THR A 239 20.31 17.65 -17.71
CA THR A 239 18.96 17.14 -17.47
C THR A 239 18.17 18.07 -16.57
N VAL A 240 16.96 18.40 -17.00
CA VAL A 240 16.03 19.19 -16.18
C VAL A 240 15.55 18.32 -15.03
N LYS A 241 15.79 18.80 -13.80
CA LYS A 241 15.23 18.24 -12.57
C LYS A 241 14.05 19.12 -12.13
N ARG A 242 12.84 18.56 -12.09
CA ARG A 242 11.63 19.23 -11.59
C ARG A 242 11.46 18.94 -10.12
N ASN A 243 11.49 19.98 -9.31
CA ASN A 243 11.27 19.87 -7.88
C ASN A 243 9.81 20.17 -7.56
N TYR A 244 9.14 19.28 -6.83
CA TYR A 244 7.81 19.47 -6.31
C TYR A 244 7.83 19.40 -4.79
N GLU A 245 7.26 20.41 -4.14
CA GLU A 245 7.00 20.37 -2.71
C GLU A 245 5.54 20.00 -2.49
N ILE A 246 5.32 18.81 -1.93
CA ILE A 246 3.99 18.22 -1.73
C ILE A 246 3.72 18.08 -0.24
N VAL A 247 2.50 18.36 0.17
CA VAL A 247 2.04 18.24 1.55
C VAL A 247 0.92 17.21 1.59
N ALA A 248 1.07 16.19 2.43
CA ALA A 248 -0.02 15.30 2.81
C ALA A 248 -0.70 15.83 4.08
N ALA A 249 -2.01 16.11 4.02
CA ALA A 249 -2.77 16.68 5.13
C ALA A 249 -4.23 16.23 5.09
N LEU A 250 -4.94 16.28 6.22
CA LEU A 250 -6.36 15.99 6.27
C LEU A 250 -7.19 17.09 5.60
N ALA A 251 -8.23 16.73 4.87
CA ALA A 251 -9.25 17.65 4.38
C ALA A 251 -9.84 18.49 5.52
N ASN A 252 -10.04 17.89 6.69
CA ASN A 252 -10.53 18.55 7.90
C ASN A 252 -9.63 19.69 8.41
N ASP A 253 -8.33 19.62 8.12
CA ASP A 253 -7.36 20.62 8.53
C ASP A 253 -7.18 21.73 7.50
N ILE A 254 -7.12 21.38 6.22
CA ILE A 254 -6.69 22.33 5.18
C ILE A 254 -7.84 22.92 4.35
N LEU A 255 -9.03 22.30 4.35
CA LEU A 255 -10.19 22.86 3.66
C LEU A 255 -11.00 23.77 4.58
N GLU A 256 -11.63 24.79 3.99
CA GLU A 256 -12.58 25.64 4.70
C GLU A 256 -13.94 24.94 4.82
N ASN A 257 -14.59 25.07 5.97
CA ASN A 257 -15.97 24.62 6.17
C ASN A 257 -16.98 25.63 5.57
N ARG A 258 -16.92 25.84 4.24
CA ARG A 258 -17.76 26.82 3.55
C ARG A 258 -19.24 26.50 3.58
N ASN A 259 -19.56 25.21 3.69
CA ASN A 259 -20.95 24.74 3.71
C ASN A 259 -21.54 24.69 5.13
N GLY A 260 -20.76 25.04 6.16
CA GLY A 260 -21.19 24.97 7.56
C GLY A 260 -21.57 23.55 8.00
N VAL A 261 -21.02 22.53 7.35
CA VAL A 261 -21.34 21.13 7.62
C VAL A 261 -20.44 20.65 8.76
N SER A 262 -21.05 20.11 9.81
CA SER A 262 -20.33 19.43 10.87
C SER A 262 -20.63 17.94 10.78
N ILE A 263 -19.64 17.17 10.36
CA ILE A 263 -19.73 15.72 10.28
C ILE A 263 -19.04 15.19 11.52
N SER A 264 -19.84 15.14 12.58
CA SER A 264 -19.54 14.38 13.78
C SER A 264 -20.49 13.21 13.84
N ASP A 265 -20.03 12.06 14.29
CA ASP A 265 -20.87 10.91 14.56
C ASP A 265 -20.86 10.59 16.07
N PRO A 266 -21.63 11.32 16.90
CA PRO A 266 -21.71 11.05 18.33
C PRO A 266 -22.26 9.66 18.66
N ALA A 267 -23.14 9.11 17.82
CA ALA A 267 -23.75 7.79 18.01
C ALA A 267 -22.75 6.66 17.72
N GLY A 268 -21.85 6.90 16.78
CA GLY A 268 -20.72 6.04 16.42
C GLY A 268 -19.54 6.07 17.39
N VAL A 269 -19.54 6.97 18.39
CA VAL A 269 -18.43 7.07 19.34
C VAL A 269 -18.23 5.74 20.05
N GLY A 270 -17.01 5.22 19.97
CA GLY A 270 -16.68 3.92 20.56
C GLY A 270 -17.17 2.73 19.75
N GLN A 271 -17.56 2.92 18.48
CA GLN A 271 -17.80 1.82 17.52
C GLN A 271 -16.65 1.65 16.52
N HIS A 272 -15.65 2.54 16.56
CA HIS A 272 -14.47 2.52 15.71
C HIS A 272 -13.22 2.97 16.49
N VAL A 273 -12.03 2.72 15.94
CA VAL A 273 -10.73 3.06 16.57
C VAL A 273 -10.12 4.39 16.08
N GLY A 274 -10.86 5.14 15.26
CA GLY A 274 -10.42 6.42 14.70
C GLY A 274 -10.36 7.54 15.75
N GLY A 275 -9.45 8.48 15.54
CA GLY A 275 -9.35 9.70 16.34
C GLY A 275 -10.48 10.71 16.07
N PRO A 276 -10.54 11.79 16.87
CA PRO A 276 -11.57 12.82 16.70
C PRO A 276 -11.31 13.74 15.50
N LEU A 277 -12.39 14.20 14.86
CA LEU A 277 -12.38 15.27 13.86
C LEU A 277 -12.60 16.64 14.51
N LYS A 278 -12.11 17.71 13.88
CA LYS A 278 -12.49 19.08 14.25
C LYS A 278 -13.91 19.33 13.80
N ALA A 279 -14.80 19.68 14.74
CA ALA A 279 -16.22 19.94 14.48
C ALA A 279 -16.44 21.02 13.40
N ASN A 280 -15.57 22.03 13.33
CA ASN A 280 -15.61 23.12 12.35
C ASN A 280 -14.56 22.96 11.23
N GLY A 281 -13.95 21.78 11.11
CA GLY A 281 -12.99 21.50 10.05
C GLY A 281 -13.66 21.30 8.69
N GLY A 282 -12.87 21.37 7.63
CA GLY A 282 -13.35 21.17 6.27
C GLY A 282 -13.71 19.71 5.97
N THR A 283 -14.21 19.47 4.77
CA THR A 283 -14.51 18.14 4.27
C THR A 283 -14.32 18.11 2.76
N LEU A 284 -13.78 17.01 2.24
CA LEU A 284 -13.78 16.77 0.80
C LEU A 284 -15.23 16.57 0.35
N VAL A 285 -15.58 17.08 -0.82
CA VAL A 285 -16.89 16.89 -1.44
C VAL A 285 -16.70 16.01 -2.67
N PHE A 286 -17.05 14.73 -2.58
CA PHE A 286 -16.90 13.77 -3.69
C PHE A 286 -17.91 13.98 -4.81
N ASN A 287 -19.12 14.41 -4.43
CA ASN A 287 -20.22 14.60 -5.35
C ASN A 287 -21.00 15.85 -4.93
N SER A 288 -20.96 16.88 -5.78
CA SER A 288 -21.58 18.18 -5.54
C SER A 288 -23.07 18.24 -5.87
N ARG A 289 -23.67 17.15 -6.35
CA ARG A 289 -25.12 17.07 -6.60
C ARG A 289 -25.89 17.35 -5.31
N LYS A 290 -27.09 17.92 -5.43
CA LYS A 290 -27.95 18.30 -4.29
C LYS A 290 -29.17 17.39 -4.14
N THR A 291 -29.06 16.15 -4.59
CA THR A 291 -30.15 15.19 -4.54
C THR A 291 -30.50 14.87 -3.09
N ALA A 292 -31.76 15.02 -2.72
CA ALA A 292 -32.30 14.58 -1.45
C ALA A 292 -33.14 13.31 -1.68
N ILE A 293 -32.93 12.30 -0.84
CA ILE A 293 -33.73 11.09 -0.79
C ILE A 293 -34.76 11.31 0.31
N PRO A 294 -36.07 11.38 0.01
CA PRO A 294 -37.10 11.52 1.02
C PRO A 294 -37.00 10.41 2.06
N LEU A 295 -37.24 10.73 3.33
CA LEU A 295 -37.39 9.73 4.37
C LEU A 295 -38.74 9.02 4.16
N VAL A 296 -38.70 7.69 4.02
CA VAL A 296 -39.87 6.83 3.86
C VAL A 296 -39.82 5.78 4.94
N SER A 297 -40.90 5.65 5.72
CA SER A 297 -41.07 4.57 6.70
C SER A 297 -41.99 3.51 6.12
N GLY A 298 -41.68 2.24 6.40
CA GLY A 298 -42.44 1.07 5.98
C GLY A 298 -42.47 0.01 7.07
N VAL A 299 -43.18 -1.07 6.79
CA VAL A 299 -43.18 -2.28 7.61
C VAL A 299 -42.67 -3.40 6.71
N ASP A 300 -41.67 -4.13 7.18
CA ASP A 300 -41.14 -5.28 6.45
C ASP A 300 -42.26 -6.33 6.33
N PRO A 301 -42.64 -6.75 5.11
CA PRO A 301 -43.72 -7.70 4.91
C PRO A 301 -43.39 -9.11 5.43
N GLU A 302 -42.13 -9.43 5.71
CA GLU A 302 -41.66 -10.75 6.09
C GLU A 302 -41.68 -10.97 7.62
N ASP A 303 -41.30 -9.96 8.40
CA ASP A 303 -41.26 -10.04 9.88
C ASP A 303 -42.14 -9.01 10.62
N GLY A 304 -42.70 -8.02 9.90
CA GLY A 304 -43.56 -6.99 10.48
C GLY A 304 -42.81 -5.87 11.21
N GLU A 305 -41.48 -5.82 11.12
CA GLU A 305 -40.67 -4.79 11.77
C GLU A 305 -40.75 -3.45 11.03
N PRO A 306 -40.88 -2.32 11.75
CA PRO A 306 -40.86 -1.00 11.14
C PRO A 306 -39.45 -0.67 10.67
N PHE A 307 -39.31 -0.25 9.41
CA PHE A 307 -38.06 0.24 8.87
C PHE A 307 -38.22 1.66 8.32
N THR A 308 -37.11 2.40 8.22
CA THR A 308 -37.08 3.71 7.57
C THR A 308 -35.90 3.78 6.61
N ILE A 309 -36.14 4.21 5.37
CA ILE A 309 -35.12 4.38 4.32
C ILE A 309 -35.13 5.83 3.85
N GLY A 310 -33.97 6.38 3.54
CA GLY A 310 -33.83 7.74 3.02
C GLY A 310 -33.58 8.78 4.10
N GLY A 311 -33.98 10.02 3.86
CA GLY A 311 -33.59 11.18 4.70
C GLY A 311 -32.16 11.66 4.48
N HIS A 312 -31.44 11.05 3.54
CA HIS A 312 -30.09 11.44 3.18
C HIS A 312 -30.12 12.49 2.06
N SER A 313 -29.18 13.43 2.12
CA SER A 313 -29.01 14.44 1.08
C SER A 313 -27.55 14.55 0.69
N ALA A 314 -27.33 14.68 -0.61
CA ALA A 314 -26.05 15.13 -1.14
C ALA A 314 -25.87 16.64 -0.86
N PRO A 315 -24.65 17.19 -0.88
CA PRO A 315 -23.42 16.58 -1.40
C PRO A 315 -22.82 15.48 -0.50
N LEU A 316 -22.10 14.54 -1.12
CA LEU A 316 -21.36 13.50 -0.39
C LEU A 316 -20.06 14.08 0.14
N HIS A 317 -19.83 13.87 1.43
CA HIS A 317 -18.75 14.48 2.18
C HIS A 317 -17.83 13.44 2.80
N ASP A 318 -16.54 13.72 2.81
CA ASP A 318 -15.53 12.97 3.56
C ASP A 318 -14.60 13.91 4.33
N PRO A 319 -14.79 14.04 5.65
CA PRO A 319 -13.93 14.82 6.52
C PRO A 319 -12.62 14.07 6.86
N THR A 320 -12.57 12.76 6.66
CA THR A 320 -11.41 11.90 6.99
C THR A 320 -10.37 11.83 5.87
N ALA A 321 -10.73 12.31 4.66
CA ALA A 321 -9.89 12.29 3.48
C ALA A 321 -8.48 12.87 3.71
N ILE A 322 -7.47 12.13 3.24
CA ILE A 322 -6.09 12.60 3.12
C ILE A 322 -5.91 13.23 1.73
N LEU A 323 -5.43 14.47 1.70
CA LEU A 323 -5.16 15.22 0.49
C LEU A 323 -3.65 15.40 0.29
N TYR A 324 -3.19 15.19 -0.93
CA TYR A 324 -1.84 15.56 -1.37
C TYR A 324 -1.95 16.85 -2.19
N VAL A 325 -1.39 17.93 -1.68
CA VAL A 325 -1.47 19.26 -2.31
C VAL A 325 -0.07 19.85 -2.52
N ARG A 326 0.08 20.76 -3.48
CA ARG A 326 1.34 21.50 -3.59
C ARG A 326 1.47 22.43 -2.39
N LYS A 327 2.66 22.49 -1.78
CA LYS A 327 2.94 23.37 -0.65
C LYS A 327 2.66 24.84 -0.97
N ALA A 328 2.93 25.25 -2.21
CA ALA A 328 2.67 26.60 -2.69
C ALA A 328 1.17 26.97 -2.75
N ASP A 329 0.27 25.99 -2.74
CA ASP A 329 -1.19 26.22 -2.75
C ASP A 329 -1.75 26.41 -1.32
N LEU A 330 -0.92 26.19 -0.29
CA LEU A 330 -1.28 26.43 1.11
C LEU A 330 -0.88 27.85 1.54
N ASP A 331 -1.76 28.49 2.30
CA ASP A 331 -1.48 29.74 2.99
C ASP A 331 -0.56 29.46 4.18
N ALA A 332 0.58 30.16 4.25
CA ALA A 332 1.61 29.90 5.27
C ALA A 332 1.18 30.31 6.68
N THR A 333 0.21 31.21 6.82
CA THR A 333 -0.26 31.75 8.11
C THR A 333 -1.32 30.83 8.71
N THR A 334 -2.30 30.47 7.90
CA THR A 334 -3.47 29.67 8.34
C THR A 334 -3.24 28.17 8.19
N GLY A 335 -2.31 27.75 7.33
CA GLY A 335 -2.10 26.36 6.96
C GLY A 335 -3.17 25.77 6.04
N LYS A 336 -4.17 26.57 5.64
CA LYS A 336 -5.29 26.15 4.79
C LYS A 336 -4.98 26.31 3.30
N LEU A 337 -5.76 25.65 2.46
CA LEU A 337 -5.73 25.86 1.02
C LEU A 337 -6.14 27.30 0.69
N LYS A 338 -5.38 27.97 -0.17
CA LYS A 338 -5.67 29.35 -0.59
C LYS A 338 -7.02 29.44 -1.30
N ALA A 339 -7.71 30.57 -1.11
CA ALA A 339 -8.94 30.86 -1.83
C ALA A 339 -8.73 30.80 -3.35
N GLY A 340 -9.67 30.18 -4.08
CA GLY A 340 -9.62 30.03 -5.53
C GLY A 340 -8.78 28.85 -6.05
N VAL A 341 -8.00 28.17 -5.20
CA VAL A 341 -7.33 26.93 -5.59
C VAL A 341 -8.37 25.82 -5.73
N PRO A 342 -8.44 25.12 -6.87
CA PRO A 342 -9.36 24.00 -7.05
C PRO A 342 -8.96 22.81 -6.17
N VAL A 343 -9.96 22.11 -5.64
CA VAL A 343 -9.77 20.81 -4.98
C VAL A 343 -9.89 19.73 -6.07
N GLU A 344 -8.76 19.41 -6.69
CA GLU A 344 -8.65 18.47 -7.80
C GLU A 344 -7.48 17.50 -7.59
N PRO A 345 -7.40 16.39 -8.34
CA PRO A 345 -6.29 15.45 -8.21
C PRO A 345 -4.92 16.12 -8.38
N LEU A 346 -3.93 15.69 -7.60
CA LEU A 346 -2.57 16.20 -7.73
C LEU A 346 -1.98 15.82 -9.09
N VAL A 347 -1.63 16.81 -9.91
CA VAL A 347 -1.00 16.60 -11.22
C VAL A 347 0.45 17.09 -11.20
N LEU A 348 1.39 16.15 -11.34
CA LEU A 348 2.82 16.42 -11.54
C LEU A 348 3.17 16.14 -13.00
N ARG A 349 3.89 17.05 -13.67
CA ARG A 349 4.19 16.97 -15.11
C ARG A 349 5.68 17.02 -15.36
N ALA A 350 6.21 16.02 -16.05
CA ALA A 350 7.57 16.04 -16.57
C ALA A 350 7.57 15.57 -18.02
N ASN A 351 8.51 16.09 -18.81
CA ASN A 351 8.77 15.59 -20.15
C ASN A 351 9.61 14.31 -20.06
N ALA A 352 9.54 13.47 -21.10
CA ALA A 352 10.42 12.32 -21.22
C ALA A 352 11.90 12.76 -21.15
N GLY A 353 12.68 12.04 -20.34
CA GLY A 353 14.09 12.35 -20.08
C GLY A 353 14.33 13.33 -18.93
N GLU A 354 13.30 14.03 -18.44
CA GLU A 354 13.43 14.85 -17.22
C GLU A 354 13.33 13.98 -15.97
N CYS A 355 13.87 14.49 -14.86
CA CYS A 355 13.78 13.84 -13.56
C CYS A 355 12.83 14.60 -12.65
N ILE A 356 12.13 13.88 -11.79
CA ILE A 356 11.25 14.45 -10.77
C ILE A 356 11.91 14.23 -9.40
N SER A 357 11.94 15.28 -8.60
CA SER A 357 12.32 15.24 -7.19
C SER A 357 11.12 15.75 -6.38
N ILE A 358 10.64 14.95 -5.43
CA ILE A 358 9.46 15.30 -4.62
C ILE A 358 9.92 15.44 -3.19
N THR A 359 9.77 16.63 -2.62
CA THR A 359 9.85 16.81 -1.17
C THR A 359 8.46 16.65 -0.59
N LEU A 360 8.20 15.51 0.07
CA LEU A 360 6.94 15.21 0.73
C LEU A 360 7.02 15.67 2.18
N GLU A 361 6.09 16.53 2.57
CA GLU A 361 5.87 17.01 3.94
C GLU A 361 4.63 16.32 4.53
N ASN A 362 4.78 15.74 5.72
CA ASN A 362 3.66 15.08 6.40
C ASN A 362 3.04 16.00 7.46
N ARG A 363 1.78 16.37 7.27
CA ARG A 363 0.96 17.11 8.25
C ARG A 363 -0.15 16.28 8.86
N LEU A 364 -0.15 14.97 8.67
CA LEU A 364 -1.11 14.09 9.31
C LEU A 364 -0.90 14.06 10.84
N PRO A 365 -2.00 13.93 11.61
CA PRO A 365 -1.91 13.78 13.05
C PRO A 365 -1.34 12.42 13.45
N LEU A 366 -0.81 12.32 14.67
CA LEU A 366 -0.33 11.06 15.24
C LEU A 366 -1.46 10.01 15.38
N VAL A 367 -2.68 10.47 15.66
CA VAL A 367 -3.88 9.66 15.72
C VAL A 367 -4.78 10.08 14.58
N MET A 368 -4.86 9.23 13.55
CA MET A 368 -5.69 9.48 12.37
C MET A 368 -7.17 9.44 12.75
N PRO A 369 -7.97 10.45 12.35
CA PRO A 369 -9.41 10.40 12.50
C PRO A 369 -10.02 9.39 11.53
N ASP A 370 -11.13 8.81 11.95
CA ASP A 370 -11.98 7.97 11.11
C ASP A 370 -13.42 8.05 11.62
N LEU A 371 -14.37 7.48 10.88
CA LEU A 371 -15.77 7.35 11.28
C LEU A 371 -16.21 5.89 11.15
N PRO A 372 -17.27 5.44 11.88
CA PRO A 372 -17.80 4.11 11.66
C PRO A 372 -18.24 3.93 10.22
N SER A 373 -17.94 2.74 9.68
CA SER A 373 -18.30 2.35 8.33
C SER A 373 -18.96 0.98 8.32
N THR A 374 -19.86 0.77 7.37
CA THR A 374 -20.44 -0.54 7.05
C THR A 374 -19.63 -1.28 5.99
N ALA A 375 -18.48 -0.73 5.56
CA ALA A 375 -17.57 -1.38 4.63
C ALA A 375 -17.05 -2.69 5.21
N VAL A 376 -17.18 -3.76 4.43
CA VAL A 376 -16.77 -5.10 4.82
C VAL A 376 -15.39 -5.40 4.24
N MET A 377 -14.50 -5.92 5.08
CA MET A 377 -13.24 -6.53 4.67
C MET A 377 -13.44 -8.04 4.63
N HIS A 378 -12.70 -8.76 3.79
CA HIS A 378 -12.73 -10.23 3.83
C HIS A 378 -12.39 -10.75 5.22
N ASN A 379 -13.21 -11.67 5.71
CA ASN A 379 -13.18 -12.14 7.09
C ASN A 379 -12.07 -13.19 7.33
N VAL A 380 -10.86 -12.93 6.82
CA VAL A 380 -9.69 -13.83 6.88
C VAL A 380 -9.10 -13.95 8.29
N VAL A 381 -9.22 -12.91 9.11
CA VAL A 381 -8.80 -12.94 10.52
C VAL A 381 -10.05 -13.00 11.41
N LYS A 382 -10.42 -14.21 11.81
CA LYS A 382 -11.57 -14.46 12.68
C LYS A 382 -11.27 -14.04 14.13
N ARG A 383 -12.28 -13.45 14.77
CA ARG A 383 -12.40 -13.16 16.19
C ARG A 383 -13.51 -14.04 16.77
N ASP A 384 -13.45 -14.35 18.05
CA ASP A 384 -14.50 -15.08 18.78
C ASP A 384 -15.01 -16.34 18.05
N ARG A 385 -14.09 -17.15 17.50
CA ARG A 385 -14.41 -18.26 16.58
C ARG A 385 -15.44 -19.26 17.13
N PHE A 386 -15.55 -19.37 18.45
CA PHE A 386 -16.40 -20.33 19.15
C PHE A 386 -17.58 -19.69 19.89
N ASP A 387 -17.90 -18.42 19.59
CA ASP A 387 -19.07 -17.75 20.13
C ASP A 387 -20.37 -18.44 19.66
N SER A 388 -21.42 -18.43 20.49
CA SER A 388 -22.68 -19.11 20.19
C SER A 388 -23.39 -18.50 18.97
N GLU A 389 -23.19 -17.21 18.73
CA GLU A 389 -23.77 -16.47 17.60
C GLU A 389 -22.85 -16.46 16.37
N GLY A 390 -21.75 -17.23 16.40
CA GLY A 390 -20.79 -17.34 15.32
C GLY A 390 -19.59 -16.39 15.43
N ALA A 391 -18.61 -16.59 14.53
CA ALA A 391 -17.36 -15.87 14.57
C ALA A 391 -17.49 -14.43 14.06
N THR A 392 -16.91 -13.47 14.77
CA THR A 392 -16.68 -12.11 14.25
C THR A 392 -15.33 -12.06 13.50
N ALA A 393 -14.94 -10.89 12.98
CA ALA A 393 -13.67 -10.74 12.25
C ALA A 393 -13.00 -9.39 12.54
N PHE A 394 -11.68 -9.35 12.34
CA PHE A 394 -10.92 -8.11 12.27
C PHE A 394 -11.29 -7.38 10.98
N ALA A 395 -11.90 -6.19 11.08
CA ALA A 395 -12.54 -5.46 9.99
C ALA A 395 -12.28 -3.94 10.10
N ASN A 396 -12.88 -3.16 9.19
CA ASN A 396 -12.56 -1.74 8.98
C ASN A 396 -12.61 -0.90 10.27
N ASN A 397 -13.63 -1.07 11.11
CA ASN A 397 -13.80 -0.27 12.32
C ASN A 397 -12.80 -0.61 13.45
N LEU A 398 -12.00 -1.67 13.29
CA LEU A 398 -11.01 -2.12 14.28
C LEU A 398 -9.57 -1.71 13.90
N MET A 399 -9.42 -1.01 12.79
CA MET A 399 -8.16 -0.45 12.31
C MET A 399 -8.31 1.03 11.98
N ARG A 400 -7.20 1.76 12.00
CA ARG A 400 -7.13 3.16 11.59
C ARG A 400 -6.12 3.33 10.45
N PRO A 401 -6.31 4.34 9.58
CA PRO A 401 -5.32 4.73 8.59
C PRO A 401 -3.94 5.01 9.21
N SER A 402 -2.88 4.80 8.44
CA SER A 402 -1.53 5.17 8.86
C SER A 402 -1.40 6.69 8.99
N SER A 403 -0.64 7.12 10.00
CA SER A 403 -0.19 8.50 10.13
C SER A 403 1.14 8.76 9.39
N HIS A 404 1.78 7.72 8.89
CA HIS A 404 2.96 7.80 8.02
C HIS A 404 2.51 7.86 6.56
N VAL A 405 3.18 8.68 5.76
CA VAL A 405 2.79 8.92 4.35
C VAL A 405 3.95 8.68 3.42
N GLY A 406 3.64 8.12 2.26
CA GLY A 406 4.56 8.01 1.14
C GLY A 406 3.90 8.42 -0.16
N LEU A 407 4.65 8.37 -1.26
CA LEU A 407 4.13 8.59 -2.60
C LEU A 407 4.81 7.59 -3.54
N HIS A 408 4.04 6.62 -4.00
CA HIS A 408 4.47 5.61 -4.95
C HIS A 408 3.93 5.93 -6.34
N ALA A 409 4.78 5.78 -7.36
CA ALA A 409 4.38 5.96 -8.75
C ALA A 409 4.78 4.73 -9.57
N GLN A 410 3.82 4.14 -10.28
CA GLN A 410 4.08 3.10 -11.26
C GLN A 410 4.70 3.69 -12.54
N LEU A 411 5.32 2.84 -13.36
CA LEU A 411 5.96 3.16 -14.67
C LEU A 411 7.20 4.07 -14.64
N LEU A 412 7.36 4.90 -13.62
CA LEU A 412 8.58 5.68 -13.41
C LEU A 412 9.74 4.76 -13.01
N ALA A 413 10.95 5.15 -13.40
CA ALA A 413 12.16 4.50 -12.93
C ALA A 413 12.62 5.19 -11.65
N TYR A 414 12.84 4.42 -10.59
CA TYR A 414 13.32 4.89 -9.30
C TYR A 414 14.15 3.82 -8.60
N ASP A 415 14.87 4.23 -7.57
CA ASP A 415 15.62 3.32 -6.69
C ASP A 415 14.67 2.78 -5.63
N ILE A 416 14.30 1.50 -5.73
CA ILE A 416 13.36 0.83 -4.81
C ILE A 416 13.81 0.89 -3.35
N THR A 417 15.10 1.10 -3.09
CA THR A 417 15.65 1.20 -1.72
C THR A 417 15.54 2.60 -1.12
N LYS A 418 15.14 3.61 -1.91
CA LYS A 418 15.18 5.03 -1.51
C LYS A 418 13.92 5.83 -1.89
N SER A 419 13.31 5.50 -3.02
CA SER A 419 12.33 6.32 -3.73
C SER A 419 11.10 5.54 -4.23
N ASP A 420 10.79 4.39 -3.63
CA ASP A 420 9.53 3.66 -3.86
C ASP A 420 8.34 4.36 -3.20
N GLY A 421 8.58 5.00 -2.05
CA GLY A 421 7.53 5.62 -1.25
C GLY A 421 6.69 4.62 -0.45
N ALA A 422 7.05 3.33 -0.43
CA ALA A 422 6.47 2.29 0.40
C ALA A 422 7.56 1.62 1.27
N ASN A 423 7.17 1.11 2.45
CA ASN A 423 8.07 0.34 3.31
C ASN A 423 7.92 -1.15 2.98
N VAL A 424 8.88 -1.69 2.23
CA VAL A 424 8.84 -3.05 1.68
C VAL A 424 10.02 -3.86 2.15
N GLY A 425 9.75 -5.03 2.73
CA GLY A 425 10.79 -5.98 3.13
C GLY A 425 11.86 -5.33 4.02
N LEU A 426 13.14 -5.56 3.69
CA LEU A 426 14.31 -5.01 4.37
C LEU A 426 14.72 -3.62 3.88
N ASN A 427 14.00 -3.02 2.93
CA ASN A 427 14.36 -1.69 2.45
C ASN A 427 14.27 -0.66 3.61
N PRO A 428 15.15 0.35 3.64
CA PRO A 428 15.04 1.45 4.59
C PRO A 428 13.65 2.08 4.58
N VAL A 429 13.20 2.62 5.71
CA VAL A 429 11.92 3.34 5.80
C VAL A 429 11.89 4.50 4.80
N GLN A 430 10.83 4.54 3.99
CA GLN A 430 10.64 5.50 2.89
C GLN A 430 9.47 6.45 3.14
N THR A 431 8.58 6.12 4.07
CA THR A 431 7.48 7.00 4.48
C THR A 431 7.96 8.10 5.42
N VAL A 432 7.27 9.23 5.39
CA VAL A 432 7.48 10.38 6.28
C VAL A 432 6.61 10.20 7.53
N PRO A 433 7.18 10.23 8.75
CA PRO A 433 6.40 10.08 9.99
C PRO A 433 5.52 11.31 10.27
N PRO A 434 4.47 11.17 11.09
CA PRO A 434 3.75 12.33 11.59
C PRO A 434 4.65 13.17 12.50
N ARG A 435 4.30 14.44 12.71
CA ARG A 435 5.07 15.31 13.62
C ARG A 435 4.90 14.86 15.07
N ALA A 436 6.03 14.75 15.78
CA ALA A 436 6.03 14.61 17.22
C ALA A 436 5.65 15.95 17.88
N GLY A 437 4.47 16.01 18.50
CA GLY A 437 4.00 17.20 19.22
C GLY A 437 3.30 18.25 18.35
N THR A 438 2.98 19.38 18.98
CA THR A 438 2.10 20.43 18.40
C THR A 438 2.86 21.61 17.78
N SER A 439 4.19 21.67 17.92
CA SER A 439 5.04 22.76 17.43
C SER A 439 6.24 22.26 16.63
N GLY A 440 6.86 23.15 15.85
CA GLY A 440 8.06 22.86 15.07
C GLY A 440 7.77 22.53 13.61
N ALA A 441 8.85 22.36 12.85
CA ALA A 441 8.78 22.03 11.43
C ALA A 441 8.08 20.68 11.23
N TRP A 442 7.28 20.59 10.18
CA TRP A 442 6.70 19.33 9.76
C TRP A 442 7.79 18.40 9.22
N PRO A 443 7.75 17.09 9.52
CA PRO A 443 8.68 16.14 8.95
C PRO A 443 8.60 16.14 7.43
N THR A 444 9.75 16.07 6.77
CA THR A 444 9.87 16.01 5.32
C THR A 444 10.82 14.91 4.89
N ARG A 445 10.66 14.45 3.65
CA ARG A 445 11.62 13.60 2.94
C ARG A 445 11.66 13.96 1.46
N THR A 446 12.82 13.86 0.84
CA THR A 446 13.03 14.02 -0.60
C THR A 446 13.36 12.69 -1.26
#